data_AF-A0A9E3J0H1-F1
#
_entry.id   AF-A0A9E3J0H1-F1
#
_cell.length_a   1.000
_cell.length_b   1.000
_cell.length_c   1.000
_cell.angle_alpha   90.00
_cell.angle_beta   90.00
_cell.angle_gamma   90.00
#
_symmetry.space_group_name_H-M   'P 1'
#
loop_
_entity.id
_entity.type
_entity.pdbx_description
1 polymer ?
#
loop_
_entity_poly.entity_id
_entity_poly.type
_entity_poly.pdbx_seq_one_letter_code
_entity_poly.pdbx_strand_id
1 'polypeptide(L)'
;MSGALLGGCIGNPFKGAQVDPSSPVAADVARLQRQPTKFPSFASIPNAPTDIRPLAQYGRQAKAVTAAGEAVQTATAEGTWTLQNTEAFAAAARRAAGPQVEPPTPGDAEAFAKELRQRATPPPPR
;
A
#
# COMPACT_ATOMS: atom_id res chain seq x y z
N MET A 1 68.99 6.86 17.92
CA MET A 1 68.65 6.21 19.20
C MET A 1 67.14 6.19 19.34
N SER A 2 66.61 5.03 19.74
CA SER A 2 65.24 4.79 20.21
C SER A 2 64.15 4.92 19.14
N GLY A 3 63.56 3.86 18.59
CA GLY A 3 63.20 2.59 19.19
C GLY A 3 61.68 2.51 19.23
N ALA A 4 61.07 2.19 18.08
CA ALA A 4 59.65 1.90 17.97
C ALA A 4 59.35 0.55 18.66
N LEU A 5 58.53 0.56 19.71
CA LEU A 5 57.85 -0.64 20.18
C LEU A 5 56.40 -0.30 20.51
N LEU A 6 55.54 -0.60 19.54
CA LEU A 6 54.10 -0.69 19.63
C LEU A 6 53.75 -1.80 20.64
N GLY A 7 53.58 -1.43 21.91
CA GLY A 7 53.15 -2.33 22.99
C GLY A 7 51.64 -2.46 23.11
N GLY A 8 50.91 -2.56 21.99
CA GLY A 8 49.46 -2.69 21.97
C GLY A 8 49.00 -4.13 21.76
N CYS A 9 48.40 -4.73 22.79
CA CYS A 9 47.51 -5.91 22.74
C CYS A 9 48.14 -7.30 22.49
N ILE A 10 49.04 -7.76 23.37
CA ILE A 10 49.20 -9.21 23.61
C ILE A 10 48.10 -9.64 24.59
N GLY A 11 46.86 -9.65 24.11
CA GLY A 11 45.73 -10.28 24.79
C GLY A 11 45.15 -11.28 23.82
N ASN A 12 45.09 -12.56 24.20
CA ASN A 12 44.50 -13.60 23.37
C ASN A 12 43.05 -13.20 23.01
N PRO A 13 42.74 -12.85 21.74
CA PRO A 13 41.42 -12.35 21.35
C PRO A 13 40.34 -13.44 21.44
N PHE A 14 40.75 -14.69 21.65
CA PHE A 14 39.89 -15.84 21.84
C PHE A 14 39.68 -16.20 23.31
N LYS A 15 40.29 -15.45 24.25
CA LYS A 15 39.98 -15.61 25.67
C LYS A 15 38.65 -14.91 25.94
N GLY A 16 37.59 -15.69 26.12
CA GLY A 16 36.26 -15.17 26.40
C GLY A 16 36.27 -14.19 27.58
N ALA A 17 35.49 -13.10 27.46
CA ALA A 17 35.31 -12.14 28.55
C ALA A 17 34.73 -12.87 29.77
N GLN A 18 35.34 -12.64 30.94
CA GLN A 18 34.80 -13.16 32.20
C GLN A 18 33.56 -12.36 32.58
N VAL A 19 32.51 -13.05 33.03
CA VAL A 19 31.31 -12.42 33.55
C VAL A 19 31.65 -11.76 34.89
N ASP A 20 31.39 -10.46 35.02
CA ASP A 20 31.55 -9.74 36.27
C ASP A 20 30.57 -10.28 37.34
N PRO A 21 31.04 -10.80 38.49
CA PRO A 21 30.18 -11.33 39.55
C PRO A 21 29.26 -10.27 40.20
N SER A 22 29.60 -8.99 40.11
CA SER A 22 28.78 -7.90 40.64
C SER A 22 27.62 -7.49 39.73
N SER A 23 27.57 -8.04 38.51
CA SER A 23 26.52 -7.75 37.54
C SER A 23 25.17 -8.33 37.97
N PRO A 24 24.07 -7.56 37.87
CA PRO A 24 22.73 -8.05 38.20
C PRO A 24 22.28 -9.25 37.34
N VAL A 25 22.91 -9.47 36.18
CA VAL A 25 22.62 -10.59 35.27
C VAL A 25 23.61 -11.75 35.39
N ALA A 26 24.58 -11.70 36.31
CA ALA A 26 25.63 -12.72 36.43
C ALA A 26 25.07 -14.14 36.65
N ALA A 27 24.04 -14.26 37.48
CA ALA A 27 23.37 -15.54 37.75
C ALA A 27 22.67 -16.11 36.49
N ASP A 28 22.04 -15.25 35.70
CA ASP A 28 21.37 -15.65 34.46
C ASP A 28 22.35 -16.07 33.37
N VAL A 29 23.46 -15.34 33.21
CA VAL A 29 24.51 -15.71 32.26
C VAL A 29 25.13 -17.06 32.65
N ALA A 30 25.44 -17.27 33.94
CA ALA A 30 25.96 -18.55 34.42
C ALA A 30 24.97 -19.70 34.23
N ARG A 31 23.66 -19.45 34.40
CA ARG A 31 22.60 -20.41 34.13
C ARG A 31 22.53 -20.77 32.64
N LEU A 32 22.54 -19.77 31.76
CA LEU A 32 22.47 -19.97 30.30
C LEU A 32 23.72 -20.68 29.75
N GLN A 33 24.91 -20.35 30.25
CA GLN A 33 26.16 -21.03 29.85
C GLN A 33 26.19 -22.52 30.20
N ARG A 34 25.54 -22.91 31.30
CA ARG A 34 25.46 -24.31 31.76
C ARG A 34 24.34 -25.10 31.11
N GLN A 35 23.39 -24.44 30.45
CA GLN A 35 22.30 -25.12 29.77
C GLN A 35 22.78 -25.73 28.45
N PRO A 36 22.66 -27.06 28.26
CA PRO A 36 22.94 -27.68 26.98
C PRO A 36 21.86 -27.26 25.97
N THR A 37 22.13 -26.18 25.24
CA THR A 37 21.26 -25.71 24.16
C THR A 37 21.84 -26.18 22.82
N LYS A 38 20.95 -26.58 21.89
CA LYS A 38 21.36 -26.84 20.52
C LYS A 38 21.58 -25.50 19.84
N PHE A 39 22.84 -25.09 19.69
CA PHE A 39 23.16 -23.91 18.89
C PHE A 39 22.97 -24.23 17.41
N PRO A 40 22.33 -23.34 16.64
CA PRO A 40 22.35 -23.45 15.20
C PRO A 40 23.81 -23.39 14.74
N SER A 41 24.16 -24.24 13.79
CA SER A 41 25.45 -24.22 13.13
C SER A 41 25.29 -23.66 11.72
N PHE A 42 26.38 -23.27 11.07
CA PHE A 42 26.33 -22.94 9.65
C PHE A 42 25.78 -24.10 8.80
N ALA A 43 25.92 -25.35 9.25
CA ALA A 43 25.34 -26.53 8.59
C ALA A 43 23.81 -26.64 8.76
N SER A 44 23.21 -25.92 9.72
CA SER A 44 21.75 -25.85 9.87
C SER A 44 21.08 -24.78 9.01
N ILE A 45 21.86 -24.02 8.23
CA ILE A 45 21.31 -23.09 7.24
C ILE A 45 20.73 -23.94 6.09
N PRO A 46 19.43 -23.82 5.78
CA PRO A 46 18.85 -24.53 4.66
C PRO A 46 19.44 -24.07 3.34
N ASN A 47 19.46 -24.98 2.35
CA ASN A 47 19.91 -24.65 1.00
C ASN A 47 19.04 -23.55 0.38
N ALA A 48 19.64 -22.80 -0.56
CA ALA A 48 18.90 -21.83 -1.35
C ALA A 48 17.70 -22.50 -2.04
N PRO A 49 16.52 -21.85 -2.06
CA PRO A 49 15.37 -22.38 -2.77
C PRO A 49 15.69 -22.54 -4.27
N THR A 50 15.31 -23.67 -4.84
CA THR A 50 15.55 -23.99 -6.26
C THR A 50 14.42 -23.50 -7.18
N ASP A 51 13.30 -23.08 -6.60
CA ASP A 51 12.09 -22.59 -7.26
C ASP A 51 12.06 -21.06 -7.42
N ILE A 52 13.23 -20.41 -7.35
CA ILE A 52 13.35 -18.99 -7.62
C ILE A 52 13.27 -18.72 -9.13
N ARG A 53 12.63 -17.59 -9.47
CA ARG A 53 12.57 -17.12 -10.86
C ARG A 53 14.00 -16.92 -11.40
N PRO A 54 14.36 -17.52 -12.55
CA PRO A 54 15.66 -17.28 -13.17
C PRO A 54 15.82 -15.81 -13.60
N LEU A 55 17.02 -15.26 -13.44
CA LEU A 55 17.32 -13.85 -13.72
C LEU A 55 16.85 -13.38 -15.11
N ALA A 56 17.06 -14.20 -16.14
CA ALA A 56 16.64 -13.91 -17.51
C ALA A 56 15.12 -13.72 -17.66
N GLN A 57 14.30 -14.33 -16.80
CA GLN A 57 12.85 -14.21 -16.88
C GLN A 57 12.36 -12.85 -16.39
N TYR A 58 13.06 -12.19 -15.46
CA TYR A 58 12.73 -10.83 -15.04
C TYR A 58 12.83 -9.85 -16.21
N GLY A 59 13.91 -9.95 -17.00
CA GLY A 59 14.10 -9.09 -18.17
C GLY A 59 13.04 -9.29 -19.25
N ARG A 60 12.54 -10.52 -19.44
CA ARG A 60 11.46 -10.79 -20.41
C ARG A 60 10.14 -10.16 -20.00
N GLN A 61 9.76 -10.27 -18.71
CA GLN A 61 8.52 -9.65 -18.22
C GLN A 61 8.60 -8.13 -18.26
N ALA A 62 9.75 -7.55 -17.87
CA ALA A 62 9.96 -6.11 -17.97
C ALA A 62 9.78 -5.61 -19.41
N LYS A 63 10.42 -6.28 -20.38
CA LYS A 63 10.25 -5.95 -21.81
C LYS A 63 8.79 -6.05 -22.28
N ALA A 64 8.07 -7.09 -21.85
CA ALA A 64 6.67 -7.26 -22.23
C ALA A 64 5.79 -6.11 -21.67
N VAL A 65 6.00 -5.71 -20.42
CA VAL A 65 5.27 -4.60 -19.78
C VAL A 65 5.60 -3.27 -20.47
N THR A 66 6.87 -3.01 -20.78
CA THR A 66 7.27 -1.80 -21.50
C THR A 66 6.61 -1.72 -22.88
N ALA A 67 6.66 -2.81 -23.65
CA ALA A 67 6.03 -2.87 -24.98
C ALA A 67 4.50 -2.69 -24.91
N ALA A 68 3.84 -3.26 -23.90
CA ALA A 68 2.41 -3.05 -23.69
C ALA A 68 2.10 -1.58 -23.35
N GLY A 69 2.93 -0.93 -22.53
CA GLY A 69 2.82 0.49 -22.21
C GLY A 69 2.95 1.38 -23.45
N GLU A 70 3.95 1.13 -24.29
CA GLU A 70 4.15 1.83 -25.57
C GLU A 70 2.96 1.64 -26.51
N ALA A 71 2.41 0.43 -26.59
CA ALA A 71 1.23 0.15 -27.40
C ALA A 71 -0.01 0.93 -26.92
N VAL A 72 -0.24 1.01 -25.60
CA VAL A 72 -1.33 1.80 -25.03
C VAL A 72 -1.14 3.28 -25.32
N GLN A 73 0.05 3.84 -25.09
CA GLN A 73 0.35 5.24 -25.37
C GLN A 73 0.09 5.59 -26.84
N THR A 74 0.48 4.70 -27.76
CA THR A 74 0.24 4.88 -29.20
C THR A 74 -1.26 4.81 -29.51
N ALA A 75 -1.97 3.83 -28.94
CA ALA A 75 -3.40 3.65 -29.18
C ALA A 75 -4.24 4.80 -28.61
N THR A 76 -3.79 5.47 -27.54
CA THR A 76 -4.49 6.59 -26.90
C THR A 76 -3.94 7.97 -27.28
N ALA A 77 -3.04 8.04 -28.26
CA ALA A 77 -2.51 9.32 -28.73
C ALA A 77 -3.64 10.23 -29.26
N GLU A 78 -3.40 11.53 -29.28
CA GLU A 78 -4.40 12.46 -29.82
C GLU A 78 -4.69 12.13 -31.29
N GLY A 79 -5.97 12.12 -31.65
CA GLY A 79 -6.41 11.83 -33.02
C GLY A 79 -6.47 10.35 -33.40
N THR A 80 -6.09 9.41 -32.52
CA THR A 80 -6.24 7.95 -32.80
C THR A 80 -7.62 7.42 -32.42
N TRP A 81 -8.38 8.17 -31.64
CA TRP A 81 -9.75 7.86 -31.28
C TRP A 81 -10.68 8.97 -31.76
N THR A 82 -11.83 8.58 -32.28
CA THR A 82 -12.89 9.47 -32.75
C THR A 82 -14.21 8.99 -32.19
N LEU A 83 -15.05 9.92 -31.74
CA LEU A 83 -16.38 9.59 -31.26
C LEU A 83 -17.29 9.35 -32.46
N GLN A 84 -17.64 8.08 -32.68
CA GLN A 84 -18.62 7.69 -33.70
C GLN A 84 -20.02 7.69 -33.10
N ASN A 85 -21.04 7.97 -33.92
CA ASN A 85 -22.45 7.88 -33.53
C ASN A 85 -22.87 8.79 -32.36
N THR A 86 -22.18 9.92 -32.14
CA THR A 86 -22.49 10.87 -31.06
C THR A 86 -23.92 11.37 -31.12
N GLU A 87 -24.46 11.63 -32.31
CA GLU A 87 -25.85 12.10 -32.48
C GLU A 87 -26.86 11.01 -32.13
N ALA A 88 -26.61 9.76 -32.52
CA ALA A 88 -27.49 8.64 -32.18
C ALA A 88 -27.51 8.38 -30.67
N PHE A 89 -26.34 8.48 -30.02
CA PHE A 89 -26.21 8.41 -28.57
C PHE A 89 -26.97 9.57 -27.89
N ALA A 90 -26.76 10.81 -28.33
CA ALA A 90 -27.44 11.98 -27.79
C ALA A 90 -28.97 11.90 -27.97
N ALA A 91 -29.44 11.45 -29.14
CA ALA A 91 -30.87 11.25 -29.41
C ALA A 91 -31.47 10.13 -28.55
N ALA A 92 -30.72 9.06 -28.25
CA ALA A 92 -31.15 8.02 -27.32
C ALA A 92 -31.24 8.57 -25.88
N ALA A 93 -30.23 9.33 -25.45
CA ALA A 93 -30.21 9.96 -24.13
C ALA A 93 -31.39 10.93 -23.94
N ARG A 94 -31.67 11.79 -24.93
CA ARG A 94 -32.82 12.71 -24.89
C ARG A 94 -34.16 11.96 -24.82
N ARG A 95 -34.30 10.85 -25.54
CA ARG A 95 -35.51 10.00 -25.44
C ARG A 95 -35.66 9.36 -24.06
N ALA A 96 -34.56 8.89 -23.48
CA ALA A 96 -34.56 8.25 -22.16
C ALA A 96 -34.81 9.25 -21.01
N ALA A 97 -34.36 10.50 -21.15
CA ALA A 97 -34.57 11.55 -20.17
C ALA A 97 -36.05 11.96 -20.01
N GLY A 98 -36.89 11.65 -21.00
CA GLY A 98 -38.30 12.03 -20.99
C GLY A 98 -38.51 13.51 -21.31
N PRO A 99 -39.76 14.02 -21.13
CA PRO A 99 -40.07 15.42 -21.39
C PRO A 99 -39.22 16.35 -20.53
N GLN A 100 -38.76 17.45 -21.12
CA GLN A 100 -38.17 18.55 -20.36
C GLN A 100 -39.24 19.08 -19.40
N VAL A 101 -39.01 18.95 -18.09
CA VAL A 101 -39.87 19.56 -17.08
C VAL A 101 -39.38 20.97 -16.86
N GLU A 102 -40.25 21.96 -17.10
CA GLU A 102 -39.95 23.36 -16.82
C GLU A 102 -39.57 23.49 -15.33
N PRO A 103 -38.47 24.18 -14.99
CA PRO A 103 -38.15 24.43 -13.60
C PRO A 103 -39.30 25.19 -12.92
N PRO A 104 -39.67 24.86 -11.67
CA PRO A 104 -40.74 25.55 -10.96
C PRO A 104 -40.42 27.04 -10.84
N THR A 105 -41.44 27.89 -10.85
CA THR A 105 -41.22 29.33 -10.72
C THR A 105 -40.82 29.66 -9.28
N PRO A 106 -39.92 30.65 -9.07
CA PRO A 106 -39.57 31.08 -7.72
C PRO A 106 -40.83 31.53 -6.95
N GLY A 107 -41.13 30.86 -5.83
CA GLY A 107 -42.31 31.13 -5.01
C GLY A 107 -43.43 30.08 -5.09
N ASP A 108 -43.41 29.17 -6.08
CA ASP A 108 -44.42 28.10 -6.20
C ASP A 108 -44.42 27.17 -4.98
N ALA A 109 -43.22 26.85 -4.48
CA ALA A 109 -43.05 26.00 -3.31
C ALA A 109 -43.63 26.66 -2.05
N GLU A 110 -43.36 27.95 -1.84
CA GLU A 110 -43.89 28.73 -0.73
C GLU A 110 -45.41 28.90 -0.81
N ALA A 111 -45.94 29.15 -2.00
CA ALA A 111 -47.39 29.27 -2.23
C ALA A 111 -48.12 27.95 -1.93
N PHE A 112 -47.59 26.82 -2.43
CA PHE A 112 -48.12 25.49 -2.14
C PHE A 112 -48.05 25.15 -0.64
N ALA A 113 -46.93 25.44 0.00
CA ALA A 113 -46.78 25.23 1.44
C ALA A 113 -47.75 26.11 2.26
N LYS A 114 -48.06 27.33 1.81
CA LYS A 114 -49.06 28.19 2.44
C LYS A 114 -50.47 27.60 2.30
N GLU A 115 -50.83 27.12 1.11
CA GLU A 115 -52.12 26.47 0.86
C GLU A 115 -52.31 25.21 1.72
N LEU A 116 -51.28 24.38 1.85
CA LEU A 116 -51.33 23.20 2.73
C LEU A 116 -51.57 23.57 4.20
N ARG A 117 -50.89 24.62 4.70
CA ARG A 117 -51.11 25.10 6.08
C ARG A 117 -52.51 25.63 6.30
N GLN A 118 -53.11 26.30 5.30
CA GLN A 118 -54.48 26.81 5.39
C GLN A 118 -55.53 25.70 5.39
N ARG A 119 -55.27 24.60 4.68
CA ARG A 119 -56.15 23.42 4.62
C ARG A 119 -56.01 22.49 5.81
N ALA A 120 -54.92 22.56 6.55
CA ALA A 120 -54.69 21.71 7.71
C ALA A 120 -55.60 22.12 8.88
N THR A 121 -56.35 21.16 9.45
CA THR A 121 -57.10 21.37 10.69
C THR A 121 -56.11 21.53 11.86
N PRO A 122 -56.18 22.60 12.66
CA PRO A 122 -55.30 22.78 13.82
C PRO A 122 -55.44 21.62 14.82
N PRO A 123 -54.35 21.18 15.47
CA PRO A 123 -54.44 20.19 16.53
C PRO A 123 -55.31 20.72 17.69
N PRO A 124 -56.08 19.85 18.38
CA PRO A 124 -56.94 20.27 19.48
C PRO A 124 -56.12 20.86 20.64
N PRO A 125 -56.69 21.85 21.37
CA PRO A 125 -56.02 22.46 22.52
C PRO A 125 -55.78 21.42 23.63
N ARG A 126 -54.68 21.56 24.36
CA ARG A 126 -54.41 20.80 25.58
C ARG A 126 -55.08 21.45 26.79
#